data_AF-A0A8H8DKH2-F1
#
_entry.id   AF-A0A8H8DKH2-F1
#
_cell.length_a   1.000
_cell.length_b   1.000
_cell.length_c   1.000
_cell.angle_alpha   90.00
_cell.angle_beta   90.00
_cell.angle_gamma   90.00
#
_symmetry.space_group_name_H-M   'P 1'
#
loop_
_entity.id
_entity.type
_entity.pdbx_description
1 polymer ?
#
loop_
_entity_poly.entity_id
_entity_poly.type
_entity_poly.pdbx_seq_one_letter_code
_entity_poly.pdbx_strand_id
1 'polypeptide(L)'
;MAQRLTYRRRLSYNTKSNRVRVVKTPADCPRALPFPIAGGKLVYHHIKKRGTAPKCGDCGIKLPGRSPLWSPGRYKSDTICHRIPFACCQIPALRPHEYAQISKRQKTVQRAYGGSRCGKCVRDRYVRHAPFGWGCIFADFLSITAGPPGLSVLF
;
A
#
# COMPACT_ATOMS: atom_id res chain seq x y z
N MET A 1 -44.88 2.72 7.21
CA MET A 1 -44.01 1.68 7.80
C MET A 1 -42.75 1.55 6.94
N ALA A 2 -41.55 1.49 7.53
CA ALA A 2 -40.32 1.26 6.77
C ALA A 2 -40.21 -0.20 6.30
N GLN A 3 -39.66 -0.42 5.10
CA GLN A 3 -39.48 -1.76 4.54
C GLN A 3 -38.48 -2.58 5.38
N ARG A 4 -38.90 -3.73 5.91
CA ARG A 4 -38.05 -4.69 6.64
C ARG A 4 -37.28 -5.59 5.65
N LEU A 5 -36.07 -6.00 6.02
CA LEU A 5 -35.17 -6.77 5.15
C LEU A 5 -34.63 -8.04 5.82
N THR A 6 -34.48 -9.09 5.04
CA THR A 6 -33.88 -10.38 5.43
C THR A 6 -32.56 -10.61 4.72
N TYR A 7 -31.62 -11.32 5.37
CA TYR A 7 -30.34 -11.68 4.76
C TYR A 7 -30.56 -12.60 3.54
N ARG A 8 -29.81 -12.38 2.45
CA ARG A 8 -29.95 -13.15 1.19
C ARG A 8 -29.08 -14.42 1.14
N ARG A 9 -28.06 -14.51 1.99
CA ARG A 9 -27.21 -15.70 2.11
C ARG A 9 -27.85 -16.72 3.06
N ARG A 10 -27.48 -17.99 2.89
CA ARG A 10 -27.84 -19.08 3.83
C ARG A 10 -27.42 -18.77 5.27
N LEU A 11 -26.33 -18.04 5.47
CA LEU A 11 -25.88 -17.59 6.79
C LEU A 11 -26.78 -16.46 7.32
N SER A 12 -27.55 -16.76 8.36
CA SER A 12 -28.49 -15.84 9.01
C SER A 12 -27.86 -14.96 10.09
N TYR A 13 -26.66 -15.29 10.57
CA TYR A 13 -26.00 -14.56 11.68
C TYR A 13 -25.26 -13.31 11.23
N ASN A 14 -25.20 -12.29 12.10
CA ASN A 14 -24.46 -11.04 11.91
C ASN A 14 -22.97 -11.22 12.23
N THR A 15 -22.23 -11.83 11.29
CA THR A 15 -20.79 -12.06 11.42
C THR A 15 -19.97 -11.03 10.64
N LYS A 16 -18.66 -10.89 10.94
CA LYS A 16 -17.75 -9.98 10.22
C LYS A 16 -17.67 -10.27 8.70
N SER A 17 -17.92 -11.51 8.27
CA SER A 17 -17.99 -11.91 6.85
C SER A 17 -19.35 -11.62 6.20
N ASN A 18 -20.41 -11.51 7.01
CA ASN A 18 -21.78 -11.26 6.58
C ASN A 18 -22.21 -9.80 6.78
N ARG A 19 -21.26 -8.86 6.73
CA ARG A 19 -21.58 -7.44 6.81
C ARG A 19 -22.37 -7.02 5.57
N VAL A 20 -23.49 -6.35 5.80
CA VAL A 20 -24.41 -5.89 4.76
C VAL A 20 -24.47 -4.38 4.69
N ARG A 21 -24.77 -3.88 3.48
CA ARG A 21 -25.11 -2.49 3.21
C ARG A 21 -26.51 -2.46 2.61
N VAL A 22 -27.38 -1.62 3.15
CA VAL A 22 -28.70 -1.38 2.56
C VAL A 22 -28.51 -0.47 1.34
N VAL A 23 -28.91 -0.95 0.17
CA VAL A 23 -28.89 -0.20 -1.08
C VAL A 23 -30.31 -0.13 -1.60
N LYS A 24 -30.72 1.05 -2.07
CA LYS A 24 -31.97 1.21 -2.84
C LYS A 24 -31.70 0.66 -4.22
N THR A 25 -32.41 -0.39 -4.63
CA THR A 25 -32.39 -0.75 -6.05
C THR A 25 -33.04 0.38 -6.83
N PRO A 26 -32.72 0.57 -8.11
CA PRO A 26 -33.67 1.22 -9.00
C PRO A 26 -34.99 0.42 -8.95
N ALA A 27 -36.14 1.09 -8.93
CA ALA A 27 -37.40 0.43 -9.28
C ALA A 27 -37.26 -0.03 -10.73
N ASP A 28 -37.80 -1.20 -11.05
CA ASP A 28 -37.79 -1.86 -12.36
C ASP A 28 -37.55 -0.86 -13.49
N CYS A 29 -36.43 -0.96 -14.20
CA CYS A 29 -36.23 -0.15 -15.39
C CYS A 29 -37.15 -0.73 -16.48
N PRO A 30 -38.32 -0.16 -16.84
CA PRO A 30 -38.74 -0.34 -18.21
C PRO A 30 -37.59 0.24 -19.04
N ARG A 31 -37.16 -0.44 -20.10
CA ARG A 31 -36.05 -0.02 -20.97
C ARG A 31 -36.33 1.31 -21.73
N ALA A 32 -37.16 2.20 -21.19
CA ALA A 32 -37.83 3.29 -21.89
C ALA A 32 -37.82 4.66 -21.17
N LEU A 33 -37.14 4.88 -20.02
CA LEU A 33 -37.13 6.22 -19.38
C LEU A 33 -35.73 6.70 -18.94
N PRO A 34 -35.33 7.95 -19.26
CA PRO A 34 -34.00 8.50 -19.00
C PRO A 34 -33.78 9.06 -17.57
N PHE A 35 -34.75 8.99 -16.66
CA PHE A 35 -34.63 9.46 -15.27
C PHE A 35 -34.98 8.37 -14.25
N PRO A 36 -34.21 8.18 -13.15
CA PRO A 36 -34.51 7.18 -12.14
C PRO A 36 -35.79 7.56 -11.38
N ILE A 37 -36.84 6.77 -11.57
CA ILE A 37 -38.08 6.88 -10.79
C ILE A 37 -37.76 6.47 -9.36
N ALA A 38 -38.00 7.37 -8.41
CA ALA A 38 -37.86 7.10 -7.00
C ALA A 38 -38.91 6.05 -6.57
N GLY A 39 -38.48 4.83 -6.23
CA GLY A 39 -39.41 3.81 -5.74
C GLY A 39 -38.89 2.37 -5.61
N GLY A 40 -37.57 2.14 -5.62
CA GLY A 40 -37.06 0.77 -5.63
C GLY A 40 -37.02 0.11 -4.25
N LYS A 41 -37.05 -1.23 -4.25
CA LYS A 41 -37.00 -2.05 -3.06
C LYS A 41 -35.65 -1.87 -2.37
N LEU A 42 -35.65 -1.73 -1.05
CA LEU A 42 -34.42 -1.79 -0.27
C LEU A 42 -33.88 -3.22 -0.31
N VAL A 43 -32.58 -3.39 -0.54
CA VAL A 43 -31.94 -4.71 -0.63
C VAL A 43 -30.58 -4.69 0.09
N TYR A 44 -30.25 -5.78 0.78
CA TYR A 44 -28.91 -5.99 1.35
C TYR A 44 -27.90 -6.39 0.27
N HIS A 45 -26.84 -5.59 0.14
CA HIS A 45 -25.62 -5.99 -0.56
C HIS A 45 -24.56 -6.41 0.46
N HIS A 46 -24.04 -7.62 0.28
CA HIS A 46 -22.97 -8.15 1.14
C HIS A 46 -21.63 -7.52 0.78
N ILE A 47 -21.00 -6.89 1.77
CA ILE A 47 -19.70 -6.24 1.59
C ILE A 47 -18.60 -7.23 1.96
N LYS A 48 -17.56 -7.29 1.14
CA LYS A 48 -16.33 -8.01 1.46
C LYS A 48 -15.64 -7.38 2.68
N LYS A 49 -14.93 -8.19 3.48
CA LYS A 49 -14.08 -7.65 4.57
C LYS A 49 -13.04 -6.71 3.97
N ARG A 50 -12.80 -5.57 4.59
CA ARG A 50 -11.77 -4.61 4.12
C ARG A 50 -10.38 -5.23 4.24
N GLY A 51 -9.53 -4.98 3.26
CA GLY A 51 -8.11 -5.36 3.31
C GLY A 51 -7.35 -4.56 4.37
N THR A 52 -6.31 -5.17 4.94
CA THR A 52 -5.39 -4.48 5.84
C THR A 52 -4.29 -3.84 5.00
N ALA A 53 -3.90 -2.60 5.34
CA ALA A 53 -2.77 -1.95 4.69
C ALA A 53 -1.46 -2.71 4.98
N PRO A 54 -0.56 -2.84 3.99
CA PRO A 54 0.72 -3.49 4.18
C PRO A 54 1.58 -2.72 5.20
N LYS A 55 2.30 -3.46 6.04
CA LYS A 55 3.14 -2.92 7.11
C LYS A 55 4.61 -3.11 6.78
N CYS A 56 5.45 -2.24 7.33
CA CYS A 56 6.90 -2.41 7.33
C CYS A 56 7.30 -3.59 8.22
N GLY A 57 8.19 -4.47 7.74
CA GLY A 57 8.66 -5.63 8.52
C GLY A 57 9.42 -5.26 9.81
N ASP A 58 10.25 -4.22 9.79
CA ASP A 58 11.08 -3.85 10.95
C ASP A 58 10.34 -2.93 11.93
N CYS A 59 9.63 -1.94 11.38
CA CYS A 59 9.13 -0.81 12.15
C CYS A 59 7.61 -0.92 12.42
N GLY A 60 6.91 -1.89 11.80
CA GLY A 60 5.47 -2.12 11.98
C GLY A 60 4.54 -1.01 11.44
N ILE A 61 5.11 0.13 11.04
CA ILE A 61 4.38 1.28 10.48
C ILE A 61 3.73 0.88 9.16
N LYS A 62 2.50 1.36 8.93
CA LYS A 62 1.79 1.19 7.67
C LYS A 62 2.60 1.84 6.55
N LEU A 63 2.89 1.08 5.50
CA LEU A 63 3.55 1.64 4.33
C LEU A 63 2.64 2.74 3.76
N PRO A 64 3.20 3.92 3.40
CA PRO A 64 2.40 5.00 2.85
C PRO A 64 1.68 4.48 1.61
N GLY A 65 0.36 4.50 1.68
CA GLY A 65 -0.54 3.92 0.71
C GLY A 65 -1.58 4.94 0.27
N ARG A 66 -2.22 4.66 -0.86
CA ARG A 66 -3.27 5.51 -1.43
C ARG A 66 -4.48 5.27 -0.57
N SER A 67 -4.97 6.33 0.08
CA SER A 67 -6.24 6.25 0.78
C SER A 67 -7.29 5.71 -0.19
N PRO A 68 -8.09 4.69 0.18
CA PRO A 68 -9.11 4.11 -0.70
C PRO A 68 -10.30 5.05 -0.98
N LEU A 69 -10.21 6.33 -0.63
CA LEU A 69 -11.18 7.34 -1.04
C LEU A 69 -10.90 7.81 -2.48
N TRP A 70 -10.90 6.89 -3.43
CA TRP A 70 -11.15 7.27 -4.82
C TRP A 70 -12.66 7.17 -5.02
N SER A 71 -13.36 8.22 -4.60
CA SER A 71 -14.73 8.47 -5.01
C SER A 71 -14.68 8.87 -6.49
N PRO A 72 -15.19 8.06 -7.44
CA PRO A 72 -15.36 8.53 -8.81
C PRO A 72 -16.45 9.59 -8.78
N GLY A 73 -16.09 10.87 -8.85
CA GLY A 73 -17.07 11.96 -8.80
C GLY A 73 -16.56 13.33 -8.37
N ARG A 74 -15.25 13.60 -8.36
CA ARG A 74 -14.76 14.98 -8.19
C ARG A 74 -13.72 15.30 -9.25
N TYR A 75 -14.20 15.53 -10.47
CA TYR A 75 -13.50 16.40 -11.40
C TYR A 75 -13.63 17.83 -10.84
N LYS A 76 -12.50 18.44 -10.47
CA LYS A 76 -12.28 19.89 -10.47
C LYS A 76 -10.79 20.13 -10.18
N SER A 77 -10.13 20.62 -11.23
CA SER A 77 -8.73 21.04 -11.40
C SER A 77 -7.64 19.97 -11.23
N ASP A 78 -7.48 19.20 -12.30
CA ASP A 78 -6.18 18.73 -12.77
C ASP A 78 -5.22 19.91 -12.99
N THR A 79 -4.51 20.37 -11.95
CA THR A 79 -3.28 21.17 -12.14
C THR A 79 -2.31 21.16 -10.94
N ILE A 80 -2.28 20.11 -10.13
CA ILE A 80 -1.22 19.92 -9.11
C ILE A 80 -0.63 18.50 -9.17
N CYS A 81 -0.46 17.96 -10.37
CA CYS A 81 0.10 16.61 -10.58
C CYS A 81 1.33 16.55 -11.51
N HIS A 82 1.82 17.68 -12.03
CA HIS A 82 3.00 17.70 -12.91
C HIS A 82 4.24 18.42 -12.35
N ARG A 83 4.23 18.87 -11.09
CA ARG A 83 5.41 19.54 -10.49
C ARG A 83 5.75 19.11 -9.05
N ILE A 84 5.38 17.88 -8.67
CA ILE A 84 5.96 17.18 -7.53
C ILE A 84 6.15 15.71 -7.95
N PRO A 85 7.38 15.24 -8.24
CA PRO A 85 7.61 13.85 -8.68
C PRO A 85 7.45 12.81 -7.55
N PHE A 86 7.01 13.20 -6.34
CA PHE A 86 7.05 12.35 -5.15
C PHE A 86 5.70 11.83 -4.64
N ALA A 87 4.57 12.08 -5.32
CA ALA A 87 3.26 11.63 -4.84
C ALA A 87 2.79 10.25 -5.36
N CYS A 88 3.53 9.60 -6.27
CA CYS A 88 3.08 8.37 -6.91
C CYS A 88 3.99 7.19 -6.60
N CYS A 89 3.77 6.48 -5.48
CA CYS A 89 4.13 5.06 -5.32
C CYS A 89 3.51 4.56 -4.00
N GLN A 90 2.27 4.13 -4.06
CA GLN A 90 1.43 3.85 -2.89
C GLN A 90 0.81 2.45 -3.03
N ILE A 91 1.10 1.54 -2.09
CA ILE A 91 0.59 0.16 -2.13
C ILE A 91 -0.87 0.17 -1.62
N PRO A 92 -1.83 -0.34 -2.40
CA PRO A 92 -3.24 -0.23 -2.04
C PRO A 92 -3.61 -1.31 -1.02
N ALA A 93 -4.52 -1.00 -0.09
CA ALA A 93 -4.96 -1.93 0.96
C ALA A 93 -6.10 -2.85 0.46
N LEU A 94 -5.75 -3.94 -0.22
CA LEU A 94 -6.71 -4.93 -0.73
C LEU A 94 -6.62 -6.28 -0.02
N ARG A 95 -7.55 -7.19 -0.37
CA ARG A 95 -7.49 -8.59 0.07
C ARG A 95 -6.50 -9.38 -0.80
N PRO A 96 -5.87 -10.45 -0.27
CA PRO A 96 -4.88 -11.26 -1.01
C PRO A 96 -5.30 -11.66 -2.43
N HIS A 97 -6.55 -12.11 -2.61
CA HIS A 97 -7.07 -12.51 -3.93
C HIS A 97 -7.23 -11.33 -4.91
N GLU A 98 -7.53 -10.13 -4.41
CA GLU A 98 -7.70 -8.93 -5.24
C GLU A 98 -6.34 -8.41 -5.71
N TYR A 99 -5.27 -8.67 -4.96
CA TYR A 99 -3.92 -8.38 -5.45
C TYR A 99 -3.55 -9.18 -6.70
N ALA A 100 -4.13 -10.36 -6.95
CA ALA A 100 -3.84 -11.10 -8.18
C ALA A 100 -4.25 -10.34 -9.44
N GLN A 101 -5.36 -9.58 -9.38
CA GLN A 101 -5.94 -8.84 -10.51
C GLN A 101 -5.17 -7.56 -10.85
N ILE A 102 -4.46 -7.01 -9.87
CA ILE A 102 -3.76 -5.73 -10.00
C ILE A 102 -2.43 -5.90 -10.75
N SER A 103 -1.97 -4.87 -11.46
CA SER A 103 -0.67 -4.86 -12.14
C SER A 103 0.51 -4.78 -11.16
N LYS A 104 1.69 -5.29 -11.55
CA LYS A 104 2.88 -5.34 -10.67
C LYS A 104 3.29 -3.95 -10.16
N ARG A 105 3.24 -2.92 -11.01
CA ARG A 105 3.59 -1.53 -10.68
C ARG A 105 2.79 -0.97 -9.50
N GLN A 106 1.55 -1.41 -9.31
CA GLN A 106 0.69 -0.92 -8.23
C GLN A 106 0.93 -1.67 -6.90
N LYS A 107 1.66 -2.79 -6.90
CA LYS A 107 1.95 -3.61 -5.71
C LYS A 107 3.31 -3.29 -5.09
N THR A 108 4.23 -2.73 -5.88
CA THR A 108 5.63 -2.52 -5.48
C THR A 108 6.02 -1.04 -5.55
N VAL A 109 7.15 -0.70 -4.93
CA VAL A 109 7.77 0.64 -5.00
C VAL A 109 9.14 0.48 -5.66
N GLN A 110 9.51 1.40 -6.55
CA GLN A 110 10.80 1.39 -7.24
C GLN A 110 11.95 1.81 -6.31
N ARG A 111 12.37 0.91 -5.41
CA ARG A 111 13.53 1.04 -4.50
C ARG A 111 13.96 -0.33 -3.95
N ALA A 112 15.13 -0.40 -3.33
CA ALA A 112 15.54 -1.57 -2.55
C ALA A 112 14.52 -1.89 -1.44
N TYR A 113 14.15 -3.18 -1.32
CA TYR A 113 13.10 -3.68 -0.42
C TYR A 113 11.73 -2.98 -0.59
N GLY A 114 11.42 -2.52 -1.80
CA GLY A 114 10.15 -1.90 -2.14
C GLY A 114 8.97 -2.83 -1.88
N GLY A 115 7.97 -2.38 -1.12
CA GLY A 115 6.79 -3.18 -0.80
C GLY A 115 6.80 -3.83 0.58
N SER A 116 7.98 -4.12 1.15
CA SER A 116 8.13 -4.77 2.46
C SER A 116 8.68 -3.84 3.55
N ARG A 117 9.46 -2.81 3.15
CA ARG A 117 10.12 -1.89 4.09
C ARG A 117 9.85 -0.43 3.77
N CYS A 118 9.80 0.40 4.81
CA CYS A 118 9.62 1.85 4.67
C CYS A 118 10.96 2.53 4.34
N GLY A 119 10.91 3.74 3.78
CA GLY A 119 12.12 4.45 3.34
C GLY A 119 13.13 4.72 4.45
N LYS A 120 12.65 4.98 5.68
CA LYS A 120 13.52 5.23 6.84
C LYS A 120 14.29 3.97 7.24
N CYS A 121 13.59 2.86 7.45
CA CYS A 121 14.22 1.60 7.86
C CYS A 121 15.08 0.97 6.72
N VAL A 122 14.90 1.40 5.47
CA VAL A 122 15.85 1.10 4.37
C VAL A 122 17.11 1.96 4.46
N ARG A 123 17.01 3.27 4.69
CA ARG A 123 18.18 4.16 4.88
C ARG A 123 19.04 3.72 6.07
N ASP A 124 18.41 3.39 7.19
CA ASP A 124 19.10 2.93 8.40
C ASP A 124 19.86 1.60 8.16
N ARG A 125 19.47 0.80 7.17
CA ARG A 125 20.24 -0.38 6.77
C ARG A 125 21.46 -0.02 5.94
N TYR A 126 21.31 0.87 4.96
CA TYR A 126 22.45 1.33 4.16
C TYR A 126 23.53 1.95 5.05
N VAL A 127 23.15 2.85 5.97
CA VAL A 127 24.10 3.50 6.89
C VAL A 127 24.77 2.49 7.83
N ARG A 128 24.07 1.43 8.25
CA ARG A 128 24.66 0.38 9.10
C ARG A 128 25.58 -0.60 8.37
N HIS A 129 25.38 -0.82 7.07
CA HIS A 129 26.23 -1.69 6.26
C HIS A 129 27.43 -0.95 5.63
N ALA A 130 27.36 0.37 5.50
CA ALA A 130 28.40 1.19 4.89
C ALA A 130 29.75 1.31 5.65
N PRO A 131 29.86 1.21 7.01
CA PRO A 131 31.10 1.59 7.68
C PRO A 131 32.22 0.55 7.57
N PHE A 132 31.97 -0.66 7.07
CA PHE A 132 33.04 -1.67 6.91
C PHE A 132 33.83 -1.55 5.61
N GLY A 133 33.36 -0.77 4.62
CA GLY A 133 34.09 -0.62 3.36
C GLY A 133 35.34 0.23 3.52
N TRP A 134 35.27 1.35 4.23
CA TRP A 134 36.39 2.28 4.36
C TRP A 134 37.31 1.95 5.53
N GLY A 135 36.79 1.39 6.63
CA GLY A 135 37.61 1.01 7.78
C GLY A 135 38.57 -0.16 7.48
N CYS A 136 38.11 -1.17 6.73
CA CYS A 136 38.96 -2.29 6.33
C CYS A 136 40.00 -1.89 5.29
N ILE A 137 39.61 -1.10 4.27
CA ILE A 137 40.56 -0.59 3.26
C ILE A 137 41.65 0.29 3.88
N PHE A 138 41.32 1.13 4.88
CA PHE A 138 42.30 1.98 5.56
C PHE A 138 43.21 1.19 6.53
N ALA A 139 42.67 0.17 7.20
CA ALA A 139 43.46 -0.73 8.05
C ALA A 139 44.45 -1.57 7.22
N ASP A 140 44.03 -2.05 6.06
CA ASP A 140 44.90 -2.76 5.12
C ASP A 140 45.99 -1.84 4.55
N PHE A 141 45.66 -0.57 4.23
CA PHE A 141 46.66 0.40 3.75
C PHE A 141 47.68 0.80 4.83
N LEU A 142 47.24 1.02 6.07
CA LEU A 142 48.13 1.39 7.18
C LEU A 142 49.09 0.23 7.55
N SER A 143 48.67 -1.01 7.34
CA SER A 143 49.49 -2.22 7.54
C SER A 143 50.58 -2.39 6.47
N ILE A 144 50.41 -1.78 5.28
CA ILE A 144 51.39 -1.80 4.19
C ILE A 144 52.43 -0.68 4.36
N THR A 145 52.05 0.47 4.92
CA THR A 145 52.95 1.64 5.06
C THR A 145 53.71 1.68 6.38
N ALA A 146 53.24 0.99 7.43
CA ALA A 146 53.98 0.85 8.69
C ALA A 146 54.93 -0.37 8.61
N GLY A 147 56.00 -0.24 7.82
CA GLY A 147 57.12 -1.19 7.86
C GLY A 147 57.71 -1.30 9.27
N PRO A 148 58.26 -2.47 9.67
CA PRO A 148 58.75 -2.70 11.02
C PRO A 148 59.81 -1.66 11.41
N PRO A 149 59.71 -1.01 12.59
CA PRO A 149 60.73 -0.08 13.07
C PRO A 149 61.97 -0.87 13.45
N GLY A 150 62.93 -1.06 12.53
CA GLY A 150 64.14 -1.81 12.88
C GLY A 150 65.22 -2.04 11.81
N LEU A 151 65.06 -1.65 10.55
CA LEU A 151 66.15 -1.76 9.59
C LEU A 151 66.99 -0.48 9.58
N SER A 152 67.92 -0.44 10.52
CA SER A 152 69.10 0.43 10.51
C SER A 152 69.86 0.23 9.20
N VAL A 153 69.74 1.21 8.31
CA VAL A 153 70.59 1.35 7.12
C VAL A 153 72.00 1.67 7.62
N LEU A 154 72.86 0.65 7.66
CA LEU A 154 74.31 0.82 7.72
C LEU A 154 74.83 0.92 6.28
N PHE A 155 75.66 1.95 6.10
CA PHE A 155 76.51 2.25 4.95
C PHE A 155 77.31 1.03 4.45
#